data_AF-A0A3M1E6J2-F1
#
_entry.id   AF-A0A3M1E6J2-F1
#
_cell.length_a   1.000
_cell.length_b   1.000
_cell.length_c   1.000
_cell.angle_alpha   90.00
_cell.angle_beta   90.00
_cell.angle_gamma   90.00
#
_symmetry.space_group_name_H-M   'P 1'
#
loop_
_entity.id
_entity.type
_entity.pdbx_description
1 polymer ?
#
loop_
_entity_poly.entity_id
_entity_poly.type
_entity_poly.pdbx_seq_one_letter_code
_entity_poly.pdbx_strand_id
1 'polypeptide(L)'
;PAWIWAGLAVPAVYGFLAAFVPARPLRQLAAAWTPWAEDPLEPGRFAGPPLWPLLAGLGVACAWMMRAPEFGFGLALALCLAWPLAELVDQAGLVPLGFPAHPGQTLAGHLAFVVAAGLLMAWSVRVHHHLPMLPVWAATTIAAAAGSAVRGLAPGPWHRPLGVAAMGAVLSML
;
A
#
# COMPACT_ATOMS: atom_id res chain seq x y z
N PRO A 1 -13.97 -2.86 22.10
CA PRO A 1 -14.01 -4.04 21.19
C PRO A 1 -12.59 -4.58 20.90
N ALA A 2 -12.38 -5.89 21.01
CA ALA A 2 -11.05 -6.51 20.83
C ALA A 2 -10.39 -6.20 19.46
N TRP A 3 -11.19 -5.91 18.44
CA TRP A 3 -10.72 -5.59 17.08
C TRP A 3 -10.02 -4.21 16.97
N ILE A 4 -10.41 -3.22 17.78
CA ILE A 4 -9.71 -1.91 17.83
C ILE A 4 -8.30 -2.09 18.40
N TRP A 5 -8.19 -2.89 19.47
CA TRP A 5 -6.91 -3.23 20.09
C TRP A 5 -6.04 -4.08 19.17
N ALA A 6 -6.63 -4.99 18.39
CA ALA A 6 -5.90 -5.73 17.36
C ALA A 6 -5.38 -4.78 16.25
N GLY A 7 -6.19 -3.81 15.81
CA GLY A 7 -5.79 -2.80 14.83
C GLY A 7 -4.67 -1.87 15.32
N LEU A 8 -4.67 -1.49 16.60
CA LEU A 8 -3.60 -0.72 17.24
C LEU A 8 -2.37 -1.57 17.58
N ALA A 9 -2.56 -2.86 17.88
CA ALA A 9 -1.49 -3.79 18.15
C ALA A 9 -0.64 -4.05 16.91
N VAL A 10 -1.20 -4.04 15.70
CA VAL A 10 -0.42 -4.26 14.46
C VAL A 10 0.70 -3.22 14.27
N PRO A 11 0.47 -1.90 14.28
CA PRO A 11 1.54 -0.91 14.17
C PRO A 11 2.44 -0.87 15.41
N ALA A 12 1.92 -1.18 16.61
CA ALA A 12 2.72 -1.26 17.83
C ALA A 12 3.68 -2.47 17.80
N VAL A 13 3.19 -3.63 17.38
CA VAL A 13 3.99 -4.84 17.14
C VAL A 13 4.97 -4.60 16.01
N TYR A 14 4.60 -3.85 14.98
CA TYR A 14 5.52 -3.46 13.91
C TYR A 14 6.65 -2.55 14.42
N GLY A 15 6.33 -1.52 15.21
CA GLY A 15 7.33 -0.65 15.84
C GLY A 15 8.19 -1.37 16.88
N PHE A 16 7.62 -2.34 17.58
CA PHE A 16 8.34 -3.20 18.52
C PHE A 16 9.26 -4.18 17.79
N LEU A 17 8.76 -4.92 16.80
CA LEU A 17 9.56 -5.83 15.97
C LEU A 17 10.67 -5.08 15.24
N ALA A 18 10.38 -3.86 14.74
CA ALA A 18 11.38 -2.96 14.21
C ALA A 18 12.57 -2.79 15.17
N ALA A 19 12.32 -2.56 16.46
CA ALA A 19 13.40 -2.39 17.46
C ALA A 19 14.30 -3.63 17.66
N PHE A 20 13.83 -4.84 17.33
CA PHE A 20 14.59 -6.09 17.47
C PHE A 20 15.09 -6.66 16.14
N VAL A 21 14.65 -6.11 15.03
CA VAL A 21 15.05 -6.49 13.67
C VAL A 21 16.36 -5.75 13.35
N PRO A 22 17.41 -6.43 12.86
CA PRO A 22 18.69 -5.79 12.60
C PRO A 22 18.51 -4.57 11.71
N ALA A 23 19.37 -3.56 11.88
CA ALA A 23 19.21 -2.27 11.20
C ALA A 23 19.09 -2.36 9.66
N ARG A 24 19.51 -3.47 9.04
CA ARG A 24 19.37 -3.72 7.59
C ARG A 24 17.91 -3.88 7.14
N PRO A 25 17.12 -4.87 7.62
CA PRO A 25 15.71 -4.97 7.27
C PRO A 25 14.91 -3.73 7.64
N LEU A 26 15.24 -3.06 8.75
CA LEU A 26 14.64 -1.76 9.07
C LEU A 26 14.96 -0.68 8.04
N ARG A 27 16.20 -0.62 7.54
CA ARG A 27 16.58 0.28 6.46
C ARG A 27 15.90 -0.08 5.15
N GLN A 28 15.74 -1.36 4.83
CA GLN A 28 15.00 -1.81 3.63
C GLN A 28 13.52 -1.44 3.72
N LEU A 29 12.97 -1.54 4.93
CA LEU A 29 11.59 -1.21 5.20
C LEU A 29 11.39 0.30 5.19
N ALA A 30 12.24 1.07 5.87
CA ALA A 30 12.29 2.53 5.70
C ALA A 30 12.44 2.88 4.20
N ALA A 31 13.32 2.20 3.47
CA ALA A 31 13.51 2.38 2.04
C ALA A 31 12.27 2.05 1.19
N ALA A 32 11.42 1.11 1.62
CA ALA A 32 10.13 0.81 0.98
C ALA A 32 9.02 1.80 1.33
N TRP A 33 9.20 2.62 2.35
CA TRP A 33 8.33 3.76 2.63
C TRP A 33 8.82 5.03 1.95
N THR A 34 10.11 5.08 1.63
CA THR A 34 10.74 6.16 0.87
C THR A 34 10.55 5.91 -0.63
N PRO A 35 9.88 6.79 -1.41
CA PRO A 35 9.85 6.63 -2.84
C PRO A 35 11.28 6.65 -3.37
N TRP A 36 11.51 5.74 -4.32
CA TRP A 36 12.66 5.61 -5.19
C TRP A 36 13.31 6.97 -5.47
N ALA A 37 14.52 7.18 -4.95
CA ALA A 37 15.45 8.11 -5.58
C ALA A 37 15.82 7.46 -6.91
N GLU A 38 15.50 8.11 -8.03
CA GLU A 38 15.90 7.66 -9.38
C GLU A 38 17.44 7.55 -9.50
N ASP A 39 18.18 8.18 -8.59
CA ASP A 39 19.62 8.05 -8.48
C ASP A 39 20.03 6.94 -7.49
N PRO A 40 21.02 6.10 -7.85
CA PRO A 40 21.73 5.29 -6.87
C PRO A 40 22.25 6.24 -5.79
N LEU A 41 21.73 6.09 -4.56
CA LEU A 41 22.12 6.91 -3.42
C LEU A 41 23.64 6.95 -3.32
N GLU A 42 24.23 8.10 -3.65
CA GLU A 42 25.59 8.45 -3.23
C GLU A 42 25.71 8.09 -1.75
N PRO A 43 26.65 7.20 -1.36
CA PRO A 43 26.79 6.74 0.02
C PRO A 43 26.99 7.95 0.95
N GLY A 44 25.95 8.34 1.70
CA GLY A 44 26.01 9.45 2.66
C GLY A 44 25.01 10.58 2.47
N ARG A 45 24.29 10.65 1.34
CA ARG A 45 23.17 11.60 1.16
C ARG A 45 21.82 10.90 1.27
N PHE A 46 21.41 10.62 2.51
CA PHE A 46 20.01 10.26 2.78
C PHE A 46 19.18 11.55 2.75
N ALA A 47 18.87 12.06 1.55
CA ALA A 47 17.79 13.01 1.41
C ALA A 47 16.52 12.23 1.69
N GLY A 48 15.97 12.40 2.90
CA GLY A 48 14.72 11.76 3.28
C GLY A 48 13.69 12.00 2.18
N PRO A 49 12.94 10.97 1.79
CA PRO A 49 11.98 11.06 0.70
C PRO A 49 11.00 12.21 0.90
N PRO A 50 10.39 12.70 -0.18
CA PRO A 50 9.20 13.52 -0.04
C PRO A 50 8.13 12.69 0.69
N LEU A 51 7.76 13.09 1.91
CA LEU A 51 6.64 12.50 2.66
C LEU A 51 5.27 12.87 2.06
N TRP A 52 5.24 13.92 1.22
CA TRP A 52 4.00 14.45 0.66
C TRP A 52 3.17 13.45 -0.15
N PRO A 53 3.70 12.46 -0.92
CA PRO A 53 2.87 11.54 -1.68
C PRO A 53 2.13 10.56 -0.78
N LEU A 54 2.77 10.13 0.32
CA LEU A 54 2.12 9.34 1.36
C LEU A 54 1.02 10.16 2.03
N LEU A 55 1.32 11.41 2.42
CA LEU A 55 0.33 12.32 3.01
C LEU A 55 -0.84 12.61 2.05
N ALA A 56 -0.58 12.76 0.75
CA ALA A 56 -1.61 12.95 -0.26
C ALA A 56 -2.48 11.69 -0.40
N GLY A 57 -1.87 10.50 -0.43
CA GLY A 57 -2.62 9.23 -0.45
C GLY A 57 -3.46 9.04 0.81
N LEU A 58 -2.93 9.37 1.99
CA LEU A 58 -3.69 9.37 3.23
C LEU A 58 -4.80 10.43 3.22
N GLY A 59 -4.57 11.60 2.63
CA GLY A 59 -5.60 12.62 2.42
C GLY A 59 -6.76 12.11 1.57
N VAL A 60 -6.47 11.37 0.49
CA VAL A 60 -7.48 10.70 -0.33
C VAL A 60 -8.22 9.63 0.47
N ALA A 61 -7.50 8.78 1.23
CA ALA A 61 -8.11 7.77 2.08
C ALA A 61 -9.02 8.39 3.17
N CYS A 62 -8.60 9.51 3.77
CA CYS A 62 -9.41 10.29 4.71
C CYS A 62 -10.66 10.87 4.03
N ALA A 63 -10.55 11.40 2.81
CA ALA A 63 -11.71 11.88 2.06
C ALA A 63 -12.74 10.76 1.81
N TRP A 64 -12.26 9.54 1.52
CA TRP A 64 -13.11 8.36 1.44
C TRP A 64 -13.68 7.95 2.80
N MET A 65 -12.88 7.99 3.88
CA MET A 65 -13.32 7.68 5.25
C MET A 65 -14.50 8.56 5.68
N MET A 66 -14.48 9.84 5.32
CA MET A 66 -15.57 10.78 5.61
C MET A 66 -16.88 10.43 4.89
N ARG A 67 -16.83 9.65 3.80
CA ARG A 67 -18.00 9.20 3.03
C ARG A 67 -18.43 7.78 3.36
N ALA A 68 -17.46 6.88 3.50
CA ALA A 68 -17.62 5.46 3.79
C ALA A 68 -16.42 5.00 4.65
N PRO A 69 -16.56 4.97 5.98
CA PRO A 69 -15.46 4.66 6.90
C PRO A 69 -14.75 3.34 6.60
N GLU A 70 -15.49 2.30 6.23
CA GLU A 70 -14.96 0.99 5.87
C GLU A 70 -14.05 1.02 4.63
N PHE A 71 -14.33 1.89 3.66
CA PHE A 71 -13.51 2.03 2.46
C PHE A 71 -12.30 2.87 2.75
N GLY A 72 -12.47 4.03 3.40
CA GLY A 72 -11.35 4.88 3.79
C GLY A 72 -10.32 4.16 4.66
N PHE A 73 -10.78 3.36 5.63
CA PHE A 73 -9.90 2.56 6.48
C PHE A 73 -9.16 1.48 5.69
N GLY A 74 -9.87 0.76 4.81
CA GLY A 74 -9.26 -0.25 3.94
C GLY A 74 -8.20 0.33 3.00
N LEU A 75 -8.47 1.50 2.42
CA LEU A 75 -7.56 2.24 1.56
C LEU A 75 -6.30 2.70 2.32
N ALA A 76 -6.46 3.23 3.53
CA ALA A 76 -5.34 3.61 4.38
C ALA A 76 -4.46 2.41 4.74
N LEU A 77 -5.07 1.27 5.10
CA LEU A 77 -4.33 0.03 5.35
C LEU A 77 -3.58 -0.47 4.12
N ALA A 78 -4.23 -0.47 2.95
CA ALA A 78 -3.58 -0.88 1.71
C ALA A 78 -2.38 0.01 1.36
N LEU A 79 -2.52 1.34 1.51
CA LEU A 79 -1.42 2.28 1.30
C LEU A 79 -0.27 2.04 2.29
N CYS A 80 -0.58 1.82 3.56
CA CYS A 80 0.41 1.64 4.62
C CYS A 80 1.07 0.25 4.63
N LEU A 81 0.41 -0.79 4.12
CA LEU A 81 0.90 -2.17 4.27
C LEU A 81 1.13 -2.87 2.93
N ALA A 82 0.16 -2.81 2.01
CA ALA A 82 0.28 -3.49 0.72
C ALA A 82 1.27 -2.79 -0.22
N TRP A 83 1.34 -1.45 -0.19
CA TRP A 83 2.28 -0.69 -1.01
C TRP A 83 3.75 -0.99 -0.67
N PRO A 84 4.19 -0.87 0.60
CA PRO A 84 5.56 -1.19 0.97
C PRO A 84 5.88 -2.67 0.75
N LEU A 85 4.91 -3.58 0.97
CA LEU A 85 5.09 -5.00 0.66
C LEU A 85 5.41 -5.20 -0.83
N ALA A 86 4.66 -4.56 -1.72
CA ALA A 86 4.89 -4.68 -3.16
C ALA A 86 6.26 -4.14 -3.57
N GLU A 87 6.71 -3.03 -2.97
CA GLU A 87 8.04 -2.47 -3.20
C GLU A 87 9.16 -3.38 -2.68
N LEU A 88 8.97 -4.01 -1.51
CA LEU A 88 9.91 -5.02 -0.99
C LEU A 88 10.00 -6.25 -1.92
N VAL A 89 8.88 -6.67 -2.49
CA VAL A 89 8.86 -7.78 -3.46
C VAL A 89 9.54 -7.37 -4.77
N ASP A 90 9.34 -6.14 -5.24
CA ASP A 90 10.02 -5.62 -6.44
C ASP A 90 11.54 -5.57 -6.29
N GLN A 91 12.05 -5.31 -5.08
CA GLN A 91 13.50 -5.37 -4.80
C GLN A 91 14.10 -6.76 -5.02
N ALA A 92 13.30 -7.83 -5.01
CA ALA A 92 13.77 -9.17 -5.36
C ALA A 92 13.99 -9.37 -6.88
N GLY A 93 13.49 -8.45 -7.73
CA GLY A 93 13.72 -8.46 -9.17
C GLY A 93 13.03 -9.62 -9.93
N LEU A 94 11.98 -10.21 -9.34
CA LEU A 94 11.33 -11.40 -9.88
C LEU A 94 10.36 -11.06 -11.03
N VAL A 95 10.83 -11.22 -12.28
CA VAL A 95 10.06 -10.96 -13.52
C VAL A 95 9.73 -9.46 -13.68
N PRO A 96 10.71 -8.64 -14.12
CA PRO A 96 10.48 -7.22 -14.36
C PRO A 96 9.47 -7.01 -15.49
N LEU A 97 8.57 -6.04 -15.32
CA LEU A 97 7.53 -5.72 -16.32
C LEU A 97 7.95 -4.61 -17.28
N GLY A 98 9.01 -3.85 -16.97
CA GLY A 98 9.57 -2.84 -17.86
C GLY A 98 8.66 -1.63 -18.08
N PHE A 99 7.84 -1.25 -17.09
CA PHE A 99 7.02 -0.04 -17.19
C PHE A 99 7.92 1.19 -17.37
N PRO A 100 7.67 2.06 -18.36
CA PRO A 100 8.53 3.22 -18.63
C PRO A 100 8.67 4.17 -17.44
N ALA A 101 7.58 4.37 -16.69
CA ALA A 101 7.56 5.21 -15.50
C ALA A 101 8.18 4.54 -14.27
N HIS A 102 8.22 3.20 -14.25
CA HIS A 102 8.66 2.42 -13.09
C HIS A 102 9.40 1.13 -13.50
N PRO A 103 10.63 1.22 -14.00
CA PRO A 103 11.30 0.06 -14.62
C PRO A 103 11.62 -1.08 -13.64
N GLY A 104 11.60 -0.81 -12.33
CA GLY A 104 11.89 -1.77 -11.26
C GLY A 104 10.67 -2.55 -10.80
N GLN A 105 9.47 -2.23 -11.30
CA GLN A 105 8.26 -2.96 -10.93
C GLN A 105 8.22 -4.35 -11.59
N THR A 106 7.79 -5.32 -10.80
CA THR A 106 7.82 -6.74 -11.16
C THR A 106 6.43 -7.36 -11.10
N LEU A 107 6.20 -8.43 -11.87
CA LEU A 107 4.94 -9.16 -11.83
C LEU A 107 4.63 -9.65 -10.41
N ALA A 108 5.65 -10.13 -9.69
CA ALA A 108 5.52 -10.57 -8.32
C ALA A 108 5.04 -9.44 -7.39
N GLY A 109 5.59 -8.23 -7.51
CA GLY A 109 5.17 -7.07 -6.71
C GLY A 109 3.72 -6.66 -7.01
N HIS A 110 3.31 -6.68 -8.28
CA HIS A 110 1.91 -6.39 -8.64
C HIS A 110 0.94 -7.44 -8.08
N LEU A 111 1.27 -8.73 -8.14
CA LEU A 111 0.43 -9.78 -7.56
C LEU A 111 0.37 -9.68 -6.03
N ALA A 112 1.51 -9.44 -5.38
CA ALA A 112 1.59 -9.24 -3.93
C ALA A 112 0.72 -8.03 -3.50
N PHE A 113 0.80 -6.92 -4.24
CA PHE A 113 -0.04 -5.75 -4.00
C PHE A 113 -1.52 -6.09 -4.09
N VAL A 114 -1.96 -6.72 -5.19
CA VAL A 114 -3.37 -7.02 -5.46
C VAL A 114 -3.95 -7.92 -4.38
N VAL A 115 -3.24 -8.99 -4.02
CA VAL A 115 -3.69 -9.93 -2.98
C VAL A 115 -3.75 -9.25 -1.61
N ALA A 116 -2.68 -8.56 -1.20
CA ALA A 116 -2.61 -7.93 0.12
C ALA A 116 -3.62 -6.78 0.27
N ALA A 117 -3.71 -5.89 -0.72
CA ALA A 117 -4.65 -4.77 -0.70
C ALA A 117 -6.10 -5.25 -0.73
N GLY A 118 -6.42 -6.24 -1.58
CA GLY A 118 -7.74 -6.87 -1.62
C GLY A 118 -8.13 -7.46 -0.25
N LEU A 119 -7.24 -8.23 0.38
CA LEU A 119 -7.51 -8.80 1.72
C LEU A 119 -7.69 -7.74 2.79
N LEU A 120 -6.87 -6.69 2.82
CA LEU A 120 -6.95 -5.60 3.81
C LEU A 120 -8.25 -4.80 3.66
N MET A 121 -8.64 -4.47 2.44
CA MET A 121 -9.90 -3.79 2.15
C MET A 121 -11.09 -4.70 2.50
N ALA A 122 -11.04 -5.98 2.15
CA ALA A 122 -12.11 -6.92 2.48
C ALA A 122 -12.27 -7.11 3.99
N TRP A 123 -11.15 -7.18 4.71
CA TRP A 123 -11.15 -7.23 6.16
C TRP A 123 -11.77 -5.97 6.76
N SER A 124 -11.39 -4.79 6.26
CA SER A 124 -11.98 -3.51 6.68
C SER A 124 -13.50 -3.50 6.52
N VAL A 125 -14.01 -3.87 5.34
CA VAL A 125 -15.45 -3.97 5.07
C VAL A 125 -16.14 -4.99 5.98
N ARG A 126 -15.53 -6.17 6.18
CA ARG A 126 -16.08 -7.21 7.05
C ARG A 126 -16.17 -6.76 8.51
N VAL A 127 -15.19 -6.01 9.01
CA VAL A 127 -15.22 -5.49 10.40
C VAL A 127 -16.41 -4.55 10.61
N HIS A 128 -16.84 -3.81 9.58
CA HIS A 128 -17.95 -2.88 9.66
C HIS A 128 -19.32 -3.52 9.37
N HIS A 129 -19.40 -4.42 8.40
CA HIS A 129 -20.68 -4.91 7.85
C HIS A 129 -20.95 -6.40 8.10
N HIS A 130 -20.01 -7.15 8.68
CA HIS A 130 -20.13 -8.60 8.94
C HIS A 130 -20.47 -9.46 7.70
N LEU A 131 -20.14 -8.95 6.51
CA LEU A 131 -20.38 -9.65 5.24
C LEU A 131 -19.49 -10.90 5.08
N PRO A 132 -19.93 -11.91 4.31
CA PRO A 132 -19.10 -13.07 4.00
C PRO A 132 -17.81 -12.65 3.27
N MET A 133 -16.67 -13.21 3.69
CA MET A 133 -15.34 -12.76 3.23
C MET A 133 -15.13 -12.94 1.72
N LEU A 134 -15.52 -14.10 1.17
CA LEU A 134 -15.19 -14.46 -0.21
C LEU A 134 -15.76 -13.45 -1.25
N PRO A 135 -17.06 -13.09 -1.25
CA PRO A 135 -17.57 -12.12 -2.22
C PRO A 135 -16.98 -10.71 -2.02
N VAL A 136 -16.79 -10.28 -0.78
CA VAL A 136 -16.16 -8.98 -0.47
C VAL A 136 -14.71 -8.96 -0.95
N TRP A 137 -13.97 -10.06 -0.74
CA TRP A 137 -12.60 -10.21 -1.22
C TRP A 137 -12.55 -10.18 -2.74
N ALA A 138 -13.42 -10.91 -3.45
CA ALA A 138 -13.49 -10.86 -4.90
C ALA A 138 -13.69 -9.41 -5.41
N ALA A 139 -14.63 -8.67 -4.81
CA ALA A 139 -14.94 -7.30 -5.19
C ALA A 139 -13.78 -6.32 -4.91
N THR A 140 -13.19 -6.39 -3.71
CA THR A 140 -12.04 -5.56 -3.33
C THR A 140 -10.76 -5.90 -4.08
N THR A 141 -10.63 -7.12 -4.62
CA THR A 141 -9.51 -7.49 -5.50
C THR A 141 -9.58 -6.74 -6.84
N ILE A 142 -10.78 -6.42 -7.34
CA ILE A 142 -10.96 -5.59 -8.54
C ILE A 142 -10.46 -4.16 -8.26
N ALA A 143 -10.82 -3.59 -7.10
CA ALA A 143 -10.30 -2.29 -6.67
C ALA A 143 -8.77 -2.33 -6.56
N ALA A 144 -8.21 -3.38 -5.94
CA ALA A 144 -6.77 -3.56 -5.81
C ALA A 144 -6.06 -3.68 -7.17
N ALA A 145 -6.68 -4.33 -8.16
CA ALA A 145 -6.16 -4.40 -9.53
C ALA A 145 -6.10 -3.00 -10.19
N ALA A 146 -7.08 -2.13 -9.95
CA ALA A 146 -7.04 -0.74 -10.41
C ALA A 146 -5.87 0.04 -9.76
N GLY A 147 -5.66 -0.12 -8.45
CA GLY A 147 -4.49 0.45 -7.77
C GLY A 147 -3.17 -0.07 -8.33
N SER A 148 -3.10 -1.37 -8.64
CA SER A 148 -1.95 -2.03 -9.26
C SER A 148 -1.66 -1.50 -10.67
N ALA A 149 -2.70 -1.25 -11.48
CA ALA A 149 -2.53 -0.64 -12.80
C ALA A 149 -1.98 0.79 -12.69
N VAL A 150 -2.51 1.60 -11.77
CA VAL A 150 -2.00 2.96 -11.53
C VAL A 150 -0.56 2.94 -11.04
N ARG A 151 -0.18 1.96 -10.20
CA ARG A 151 1.19 1.77 -9.74
C ARG A 151 2.18 1.65 -10.91
N GLY A 152 1.83 0.94 -11.98
CA GLY A 152 2.67 0.80 -13.18
C GLY A 152 2.59 1.96 -14.17
N LEU A 153 1.45 2.65 -14.25
CA LEU A 153 1.17 3.64 -15.30
C LEU A 153 1.37 5.10 -14.88
N ALA A 154 1.16 5.44 -13.60
CA ALA A 154 1.21 6.83 -13.16
C ALA A 154 2.66 7.32 -12.98
N PRO A 155 2.98 8.53 -13.45
CA PRO A 155 4.36 9.02 -13.41
C PRO A 155 4.81 9.42 -12.01
N GLY A 156 6.08 9.12 -11.72
CA GLY A 156 6.80 9.63 -10.56
C GLY A 156 6.07 9.40 -9.23
N PRO A 157 6.06 10.36 -8.29
CA PRO A 157 5.49 10.17 -6.96
C PRO A 157 3.95 10.09 -6.91
N TRP A 158 3.25 10.42 -8.00
CA TRP A 158 1.79 10.46 -8.04
C TRP A 158 1.13 9.08 -8.04
N HIS A 159 1.88 8.01 -8.31
CA HIS A 159 1.33 6.66 -8.38
C HIS A 159 0.63 6.20 -7.09
N ARG A 160 1.15 6.58 -5.90
CA ARG A 160 0.52 6.29 -4.60
C ARG A 160 -0.85 6.99 -4.44
N PRO A 161 -0.95 8.33 -4.43
CA PRO A 161 -2.23 9.01 -4.26
C PRO A 161 -3.23 8.69 -5.36
N LEU A 162 -2.78 8.60 -6.62
CA LEU A 162 -3.67 8.25 -7.74
C LEU A 162 -4.17 6.81 -7.63
N GLY A 163 -3.35 5.86 -7.19
CA GLY A 163 -3.79 4.48 -7.05
C GLY A 163 -4.77 4.31 -5.89
N VAL A 164 -4.57 5.02 -4.77
CA VAL A 164 -5.56 5.08 -3.69
C VAL A 164 -6.88 5.70 -4.17
N ALA A 165 -6.80 6.77 -4.97
CA ALA A 165 -8.00 7.37 -5.56
C ALA A 165 -8.73 6.41 -6.51
N ALA A 166 -8.00 5.70 -7.38
CA ALA A 166 -8.55 4.72 -8.30
C ALA A 166 -9.19 3.53 -7.58
N MET A 167 -8.53 3.01 -6.54
CA MET A 167 -9.09 1.96 -5.68
C MET A 167 -10.40 2.43 -5.04
N GLY A 168 -10.43 3.63 -4.45
CA GLY A 168 -11.64 4.18 -3.85
C GLY A 168 -12.77 4.40 -4.86
N ALA A 169 -12.44 4.88 -6.06
CA ALA A 169 -13.43 5.04 -7.14
C ALA A 169 -14.06 3.70 -7.53
N VAL A 170 -13.27 2.62 -7.66
CA VAL A 170 -13.80 1.28 -7.93
C VAL A 170 -14.63 0.76 -6.76
N LEU A 171 -14.19 0.95 -5.52
CA LEU A 171 -14.96 0.56 -4.34
C LEU A 171 -16.34 1.25 -4.28
N SER A 172 -16.45 2.50 -4.75
CA SER A 172 -17.72 3.21 -4.78
C SER A 172 -18.74 2.69 -5.79
N MET A 173 -18.32 1.77 -6.67
CA MET A 173 -19.19 1.09 -7.63
C MET A 173 -19.67 -0.28 -7.12
N LEU A 174 -19.21 -0.73 -5.95
CA LEU A 174 -19.58 -1.99 -5.31
C LEU A 174 -20.76 -1.79 -4.35
#